data_AF-A0A1Z9EGF8-F1
#
_entry.id   AF-A0A1Z9EGF8-F1
#
_cell.length_a   1.000
_cell.length_b   1.000
_cell.length_c   1.000
_cell.angle_alpha   90.00
_cell.angle_beta   90.00
_cell.angle_gamma   90.00
#
_symmetry.space_group_name_H-M   'P 1'
#
loop_
_entity.id
_entity.type
_entity.pdbx_description
1 polymer ?
#
loop_
_entity_poly.entity_id
_entity_poly.type
_entity_poly.pdbx_seq_one_letter_code
_entity_poly.pdbx_strand_id
1 'polypeptide(L)' 'MPKKFMTFKHWKTGEIKTIEFREADVPANPNSERLVVWNETEQKLEDVIKSTIVEIREE' A
#
# COMPACT_ATOMS: atom_id res chain seq x y z
N MET A 1 16.42 -7.24 -2.43
CA MET A 1 15.66 -6.15 -3.08
C MET A 1 15.61 -5.00 -2.09
N PRO A 2 15.65 -3.74 -2.56
CA PRO A 2 15.39 -2.60 -1.67
C PRO A 2 14.00 -2.75 -1.06
N LYS A 3 13.87 -2.41 0.22
CA LYS A 3 12.59 -2.44 0.94
C LYS A 3 11.77 -1.23 0.54
N LYS A 4 10.46 -1.43 0.29
CA LYS A 4 9.56 -0.32 0.00
C LYS A 4 8.62 -0.11 1.18
N PHE A 5 8.47 1.15 1.57
CA PHE A 5 7.55 1.56 2.62
C PHE A 5 6.51 2.51 2.07
N MET A 6 5.26 2.34 2.48
CA MET A 6 4.15 3.20 2.10
C MET A 6 3.44 3.69 3.35
N THR A 7 3.27 5.01 3.44
CA THR A 7 2.48 5.67 4.47
C THR A 7 1.18 6.17 3.88
N PHE A 8 0.04 5.80 4.45
CA PHE A 8 -1.29 6.18 3.95
C PHE A 8 -2.30 6.33 5.09
N LYS A 9 -3.37 7.08 4.81
CA LYS A 9 -4.53 7.19 5.72
C LYS A 9 -5.51 6.05 5.44
N HIS A 10 -5.77 5.21 6.44
CA HIS A 10 -6.71 4.10 6.33
C HIS A 10 -8.13 4.65 6.14
N TRP A 11 -8.81 4.25 5.07
CA TRP A 11 -10.09 4.84 4.67
C TRP A 11 -11.19 4.65 5.72
N LYS A 12 -11.22 3.50 6.41
CA LYS A 12 -12.24 3.17 7.42
C LYS A 12 -11.98 3.79 8.80
N THR A 13 -10.74 3.72 9.30
CA THR A 13 -10.39 4.14 10.68
C THR A 13 -9.85 5.57 10.72
N GLY A 14 -9.40 6.12 9.60
CA GLY A 14 -8.77 7.43 9.53
C GLY A 14 -7.33 7.47 10.07
N GLU A 15 -6.79 6.34 10.54
CA GLU A 15 -5.44 6.23 11.09
C GLU A 15 -4.38 6.36 9.99
N ILE A 16 -3.26 6.99 10.32
CA ILE A 16 -2.08 6.96 9.46
C ILE A 16 -1.30 5.69 9.75
N LYS A 17 -1.09 4.88 8.71
CA LYS A 17 -0.34 3.61 8.79
C LYS A 17 0.86 3.67 7.87
N THR A 18 1.96 3.06 8.30
CA THR A 18 3.14 2.81 7.48
C THR A 18 3.35 1.30 7.39
N ILE A 19 3.49 0.77 6.18
CA ILE A 19 3.68 -0.67 5.94
C ILE A 19 4.92 -0.89 5.06
N GLU A 20 5.65 -1.98 5.32
CA GLU A 20 6.56 -2.54 4.32
C GLU A 20 5.70 -3.27 3.28
N PHE A 21 5.91 -2.98 1.99
CA PHE A 21 5.09 -3.56 0.94
C PHE A 21 5.90 -3.99 -0.28
N ARG A 22 5.32 -4.89 -1.06
CA ARG A 22 5.74 -5.18 -2.43
C ARG A 22 4.54 -5.23 -3.37
N GLU A 23 4.81 -5.22 -4.66
CA GLU A 23 3.79 -5.43 -5.68
C GLU A 23 3.11 -6.79 -5.45
N ALA A 24 1.78 -6.79 -5.48
CA ALA A 24 1.00 -8.00 -5.38
C ALA A 24 1.01 -8.75 -6.72
N ASP A 25 1.12 -10.08 -6.67
CA ASP A 25 1.03 -10.95 -7.86
C ASP A 25 -0.45 -11.15 -8.25
N VAL A 26 -1.10 -10.05 -8.60
CA VAL A 26 -2.51 -10.00 -9.02
C VAL A 26 -2.65 -9.02 -10.19
N PRO A 27 -3.60 -9.24 -11.12
CA PRO A 27 -3.85 -8.28 -12.19
C PRO A 27 -4.20 -6.89 -11.63
N ALA A 28 -3.38 -5.89 -11.93
CA ALA A 28 -3.62 -4.51 -11.54
C ALA A 28 -4.26 -3.73 -12.69
N ASN A 29 -5.36 -3.03 -12.41
CA ASN A 29 -5.90 -2.02 -13.31
C ASN A 29 -5.25 -0.66 -12.99
N PRO A 30 -4.39 -0.10 -13.87
CA PRO A 30 -3.69 1.16 -13.60
C PRO A 30 -4.66 2.35 -13.44
N ASN A 31 -5.83 2.29 -14.06
CA ASN A 31 -6.86 3.33 -13.99
C ASN A 31 -7.73 3.25 -12.73
N SER A 32 -7.55 2.20 -11.91
CA SER A 32 -8.25 2.10 -10.63
C SER A 32 -7.77 3.19 -9.67
N GLU A 33 -8.69 3.76 -8.89
CA GLU A 33 -8.37 4.63 -7.75
C GLU A 33 -7.72 3.86 -6.59
N ARG A 34 -7.81 2.53 -6.64
CA ARG A 34 -7.29 1.61 -5.63
C ARG A 34 -6.05 0.88 -6.12
N LEU A 35 -5.16 0.61 -5.19
CA LEU A 35 -3.91 -0.12 -5.35
C LEU A 35 -3.92 -1.32 -4.39
N VAL A 36 -3.76 -2.52 -4.92
CA VAL A 36 -3.59 -3.72 -4.11
C VAL A 36 -2.09 -4.00 -3.97
N VAL A 37 -1.61 -4.12 -2.73
CA VAL A 37 -0.22 -4.45 -2.43
C VAL A 37 -0.13 -5.63 -1.48
N TRP A 38 1.01 -6.32 -1.48
CA TRP A 38 1.32 -7.28 -0.43
C TRP A 38 1.97 -6.56 0.75
N ASN A 39 1.33 -6.57 1.90
CA ASN A 39 1.84 -6.01 3.16
C ASN A 39 2.74 -7.04 3.83
N GLU A 40 4.04 -6.78 3.86
CA GLU A 40 5.03 -7.69 4.47
C GLU A 40 4.99 -7.69 5.99
N THR A 41 4.50 -6.62 6.62
CA THR A 41 4.36 -6.53 8.08
C THR A 41 3.24 -7.44 8.59
N GLU A 42 2.08 -7.42 7.93
CA GLU A 42 0.89 -8.19 8.34
C GLU A 42 0.67 -9.48 7.53
N GLN A 43 1.53 -9.76 6.55
CA GLN A 43 1.48 -10.95 5.67
C GLN A 43 0.10 -11.15 5.01
N LYS A 44 -0.43 -10.08 4.42
CA LYS A 44 -1.75 -10.06 3.77
C LYS A 44 -1.77 -9.10 2.57
N LEU A 45 -2.80 -9.24 1.73
CA LEU A 45 -3.12 -8.23 0.72
C LEU A 45 -3.75 -7.00 1.39
N GLU A 46 -3.29 -5.81 1.01
CA GLU A 46 -3.79 -4.53 1.47
C GLU A 46 -4.40 -3.76 0.30
N ASP A 47 -5.64 -3.28 0.47
CA ASP A 47 -6.35 -2.43 -0.51
C ASP A 47 -6.19 -0.96 -0.10
N VAL A 48 -5.38 -0.22 -0.86
CA VAL A 48 -5.00 1.17 -0.57
C VAL A 48 -5.65 2.10 -1.58
N ILE A 49 -6.34 3.13 -1.10
CA ILE A 49 -6.86 4.20 -1.97
C ILE A 49 -5.69 5.14 -2.32
N LYS A 50 -5.39 5.30 -3.61
CA LYS A 50 -4.22 6.06 -4.08
C LYS A 50 -4.18 7.50 -3.55
N SER A 51 -5.34 8.15 -3.45
CA SER A 51 -5.45 9.52 -2.93
C SER A 51 -5.20 9.67 -1.43
N THR A 52 -5.15 8.57 -0.67
CA THR A 52 -4.83 8.60 0.76
C THR A 52 -3.36 8.29 1.05
N ILE A 53 -2.57 7.98 0.03
CA ILE A 53 -1.12 7.78 0.14
C ILE A 53 -0.46 9.13 0.41
N VAL A 54 0.30 9.18 1.50
CA VAL A 54 1.03 10.37 1.96
C VAL A 54 2.47 10.31 1.44
N GLU A 55 3.10 9.14 1.48
CA GLU A 55 4.51 8.96 1.13
C GLU A 55 4.77 7.52 0.67
N ILE A 56 5.66 7.36 -0.32
CA ILE A 56 6.31 6.09 -0.67
C ILE A 56 7.82 6.33 -0.66
N ARG A 57 8.58 5.47 0.03
CA ARG A 57 10.05 5.51 0.07
C ARG A 57 10.68 4.14 -0.15
N GLU A 58 11.90 4.13 -0.66
CA GLU A 58 12.70 2.92 -0.89
C GLU A 58 13.98 2.99 -0.03
N GLU A 59 14.32 1.89 0.65
CA GLU A 59 15.49 1.73 1.52
C GLU A 59 16.36 0.54 1.10
#